data_AF-A0A260Z5H2-F1
#
_entry.id   AF-A0A260Z5H2-F1
#
_cell.length_a   1.000
_cell.length_b   1.000
_cell.length_c   1.000
_cell.angle_alpha   90.00
_cell.angle_beta   90.00
_cell.angle_gamma   90.00
#
_symmetry.space_group_name_H-M   'P 1'
#
loop_
_entity.id
_entity.type
_entity.pdbx_description
1 polymer ?
#
loop_
_entity_poly.entity_id
_entity_poly.type
_entity_poly.pdbx_seq_one_letter_code
_entity_poly.pdbx_strand_id
1 'polypeptide(L)'
;MGYIFIISMCFMMFGLVVVVCSMFFRIKFLIMIYALGGALIMMLYLFLDIQMMMGGKKYEISPEDYIFAAVQIFIDIVQMFWYLLTLFGSR
;
A
#
# COMPACT_ATOMS: atom_id res chain seq x y z
N MET A 1 -7.38 9.50 10.42
CA MET A 1 -7.46 8.04 10.60
C MET A 1 -8.61 7.41 9.81
N GLY A 2 -9.88 7.73 10.07
CA GLY A 2 -11.00 7.11 9.33
C GLY A 2 -10.97 7.28 7.80
N TYR A 3 -10.62 8.47 7.29
CA TYR A 3 -10.53 8.71 5.85
C TYR A 3 -9.42 7.91 5.15
N ILE A 4 -8.29 7.68 5.85
CA ILE A 4 -7.16 6.88 5.35
C ILE A 4 -7.58 5.41 5.21
N PHE A 5 -8.36 4.90 6.16
CA PHE A 5 -8.95 3.56 6.10
C PHE A 5 -9.98 3.42 4.97
N ILE A 6 -10.84 4.43 4.77
CA ILE A 6 -11.83 4.41 3.67
C ILE A 6 -11.14 4.41 2.31
N ILE A 7 -10.09 5.22 2.13
CA ILE A 7 -9.33 5.27 0.87
C ILE A 7 -8.64 3.92 0.60
N SER A 8 -8.07 3.26 1.61
CA SER A 8 -7.40 1.97 1.42
C SER A 8 -8.40 0.86 1.08
N MET A 9 -9.58 0.86 1.72
CA MET A 9 -10.65 -0.09 1.44
C MET A 9 -11.19 0.08 0.02
N CYS A 10 -11.40 1.33 -0.42
CA CYS A 10 -11.79 1.64 -1.80
C CYS A 10 -10.73 1.18 -2.81
N PHE A 11 -9.43 1.37 -2.50
CA PHE A 11 -8.34 0.96 -3.37
C PHE A 11 -8.23 -0.57 -3.49
N MET A 12 -8.46 -1.29 -2.39
CA MET A 12 -8.51 -2.76 -2.37
C MET A 12 -9.67 -3.29 -3.22
N MET A 13 -10.86 -2.72 -3.09
CA MET A 13 -12.03 -3.13 -3.88
C MET A 13 -11.82 -2.85 -5.37
N PHE A 14 -11.24 -1.70 -5.72
CA PHE A 14 -10.88 -1.39 -7.10
C PHE A 14 -9.84 -2.36 -7.66
N GLY A 15 -8.83 -2.75 -6.87
CA GLY A 15 -7.85 -3.75 -7.26
C GLY A 15 -8.45 -5.12 -7.58
N LEU A 16 -9.41 -5.56 -6.76
CA LEU A 16 -10.13 -6.80 -6.97
C LEU A 16 -10.86 -6.80 -8.33
N VAL A 17 -11.54 -5.70 -8.66
CA VAL A 17 -12.22 -5.52 -9.95
C VAL A 17 -11.22 -5.57 -11.11
N VAL A 18 -10.07 -4.90 -11.00
CA VAL A 18 -9.03 -4.90 -12.04
C VAL A 18 -8.45 -6.30 -12.28
N VAL A 19 -8.22 -7.09 -11.22
CA VAL A 19 -7.74 -8.47 -11.34
C VAL A 19 -8.75 -9.34 -12.07
N VAL A 20 -10.03 -9.26 -11.68
CA VAL A 20 -11.11 -10.03 -12.32
C VAL A 20 -11.23 -9.63 -13.80
N CYS A 21 -11.30 -8.34 -14.11
CA CYS A 21 -11.36 -7.85 -15.49
C CYS A 21 -10.13 -8.27 -16.31
N SER A 22 -8.93 -8.19 -15.75
CA SER A 22 -7.72 -8.58 -16.49
C SER A 22 -7.66 -10.08 -16.78
N MET A 23 -8.22 -10.92 -15.91
CA MET A 23 -8.34 -12.35 -16.14
C MET A 23 -9.21 -12.68 -17.37
N PHE A 24 -10.30 -11.93 -17.56
CA PHE A 24 -11.20 -12.10 -18.72
C PHE A 24 -10.64 -11.50 -20.01
N PHE A 25 -10.03 -10.32 -19.95
CA PHE A 25 -9.63 -9.58 -21.15
C PHE A 25 -8.14 -9.75 -21.54
N ARG A 26 -7.31 -10.38 -20.69
CA ARG A 26 -5.84 -10.55 -20.87
C ARG A 26 -5.09 -9.25 -21.21
N ILE A 27 -5.58 -8.10 -20.76
CA ILE A 27 -4.98 -6.80 -21.06
C ILE A 27 -3.88 -6.52 -20.02
N LYS A 28 -2.64 -6.86 -20.36
CA LYS A 28 -1.45 -6.58 -19.51
C LYS A 28 -1.25 -5.08 -19.24
N PHE A 29 -1.66 -4.23 -20.18
CA PHE A 29 -1.55 -2.77 -20.05
C PHE A 29 -2.38 -2.20 -18.89
N LEU A 30 -3.58 -2.73 -18.64
CA LEU A 30 -4.44 -2.31 -17.52
C LEU A 30 -3.82 -2.67 -16.16
N ILE A 31 -3.21 -3.86 -16.06
CA ILE A 31 -2.48 -4.27 -14.85
C ILE A 31 -1.30 -3.31 -14.58
N MET A 32 -0.54 -2.93 -15.61
CA MET A 32 0.60 -2.03 -15.44
C MET A 32 0.17 -0.63 -14.95
N ILE A 33 -0.90 -0.04 -15.52
CA ILE A 33 -1.42 1.25 -15.06
C ILE A 33 -1.91 1.15 -13.60
N TYR A 34 -2.63 0.08 -13.27
CA TYR A 34 -3.10 -0.15 -11.91
C TYR A 34 -1.93 -0.30 -10.92
N ALA A 35 -0.90 -1.06 -11.29
CA ALA A 35 0.28 -1.25 -10.45
C ALA A 35 1.07 0.05 -10.25
N LEU A 36 1.14 0.92 -11.27
CA LEU A 36 1.78 2.23 -11.18
C LEU A 36 1.02 3.15 -10.20
N GLY A 37 -0.30 3.23 -10.35
CA GLY A 37 -1.16 3.99 -9.44
C GLY A 37 -1.09 3.47 -8.00
N GLY A 38 -1.10 2.14 -7.84
CA GLY A 38 -0.97 1.48 -6.55
C GLY A 38 0.37 1.74 -5.87
N ALA A 39 1.48 1.66 -6.61
CA ALA A 39 2.80 1.98 -6.09
C ALA A 39 2.90 3.43 -5.57
N LEU A 40 2.37 4.41 -6.34
CA LEU A 40 2.41 5.83 -5.95
C LEU A 40 1.56 6.10 -4.70
N ILE A 41 0.37 5.49 -4.62
CA ILE A 41 -0.52 5.62 -3.46
C ILE A 41 0.14 4.97 -2.24
N MET A 42 0.66 3.75 -2.34
CA MET A 42 1.33 3.07 -1.24
C MET A 42 2.56 3.83 -0.74
N MET A 43 3.31 4.47 -1.64
CA MET A 43 4.43 5.34 -1.25
C MET A 43 3.97 6.54 -0.42
N LEU A 44 2.83 7.15 -0.77
CA LEU A 44 2.23 8.23 0.03
C LEU A 44 1.69 7.73 1.38
N TYR A 45 1.08 6.55 1.42
CA TYR A 45 0.64 5.91 2.67
C TYR A 45 1.82 5.68 3.62
N LEU A 46 2.89 5.05 3.13
CA LEU A 46 4.09 4.80 3.92
C LEU A 46 4.69 6.11 4.47
N PHE A 47 4.74 7.17 3.65
CA PHE A 47 5.19 8.48 4.11
C PHE A 47 4.31 9.03 5.24
N LEU A 48 2.98 8.97 5.09
CA LEU A 48 2.05 9.44 6.12
C LEU A 48 2.13 8.61 7.39
N ASP A 49 2.21 7.29 7.29
CA ASP A 49 2.29 6.38 8.44
C ASP A 49 3.58 6.63 9.22
N ILE A 50 4.71 6.76 8.53
CA ILE A 50 6.00 7.12 9.14
C ILE A 50 5.92 8.49 9.82
N GLN A 51 5.30 9.49 9.20
CA GLN A 51 5.13 10.82 9.81
C GLN A 51 4.19 10.79 11.03
N MET A 52 3.14 9.97 11.02
CA MET A 52 2.25 9.82 12.16
C MET A 52 2.93 9.09 13.33
N MET A 53 3.81 8.13 13.03
CA MET A 53 4.58 7.39 14.03
C MET A 53 5.75 8.21 14.62
N MET A 54 6.41 9.06 13.82
CA MET A 54 7.60 9.83 14.25
C MET A 54 7.33 11.32 14.55
N GLY A 55 6.20 11.88 14.09
CA GLY A 55 5.91 13.32 14.02
C GLY A 55 5.56 14.04 15.32
N GLY A 56 5.84 13.46 16.48
CA GLY A 56 6.11 14.27 17.66
C GLY A 56 5.01 14.33 18.73
N LYS A 57 5.01 13.33 19.61
CA LYS A 57 4.90 13.60 21.05
C LYS A 57 6.00 12.85 21.80
N LYS A 58 6.55 13.53 22.81
CA LYS A 58 7.54 13.08 23.79
C LYS A 58 7.08 11.90 24.67
N TYR A 59 6.35 10.94 24.11
CA TYR A 59 6.02 9.70 24.78
C TYR A 59 6.82 8.62 24.09
N GLU A 60 7.71 7.97 24.83
CA GLU A 60 8.31 6.71 24.42
C GLU A 60 7.18 5.83 23.89
N ILE A 61 7.28 5.45 22.62
CA ILE A 61 6.39 4.45 22.05
C ILE A 61 6.44 3.28 23.03
N SER A 62 5.30 2.93 23.64
CA SER A 62 5.26 1.80 24.57
C SER A 62 5.87 0.60 23.84
N PRO A 63 6.70 -0.25 24.48
CA PRO A 63 7.24 -1.44 23.83
C PRO A 63 6.16 -2.30 23.16
N GLU A 64 4.92 -2.20 23.62
CA GLU A 64 3.72 -2.80 23.05
C GLU A 64 3.33 -2.20 21.68
N ASP A 65 3.37 -0.87 21.54
CA ASP A 65 3.00 -0.14 20.32
C ASP A 65 4.10 -0.19 19.25
N TYR A 66 5.36 -0.37 19.66
CA TYR A 66 6.50 -0.44 18.74
C TYR A 66 6.44 -1.67 17.83
N ILE A 67 6.08 -2.83 18.39
CA ILE A 67 5.93 -4.07 17.62
C ILE A 67 4.81 -3.90 16.58
N PHE A 68 3.68 -3.33 16.98
CA PHE A 68 2.56 -3.08 16.08
C PHE A 68 2.94 -2.11 14.94
N ALA A 69 3.59 -0.99 15.28
CA ALA A 69 4.11 -0.02 14.33
C ALA A 69 5.10 -0.65 13.32
N ALA A 70 6.04 -1.46 13.81
CA ALA A 70 7.01 -2.15 12.97
C ALA A 70 6.34 -3.15 12.00
N VAL A 71 5.35 -3.90 12.47
CA VAL A 71 4.58 -4.83 11.63
C VAL A 71 3.77 -4.08 10.57
N GLN A 72 3.16 -2.95 10.91
CA GLN A 72 2.42 -2.12 9.97
C GLN A 72 3.33 -1.64 8.83
N ILE A 73 4.47 -1.02 9.16
CA ILE A 73 5.48 -0.57 8.19
C ILE A 73 5.96 -1.74 7.32
N PHE A 74 6.19 -2.91 7.93
CA PHE A 74 6.63 -4.09 7.18
C PHE A 74 5.60 -4.52 6.13
N ILE A 75 4.31 -4.55 6.48
CA ILE A 75 3.23 -4.91 5.55
C ILE A 75 3.19 -3.90 4.39
N ASP A 76 3.29 -2.61 4.67
CA ASP A 76 3.25 -1.55 3.65
C ASP A 76 4.43 -1.66 2.67
N ILE A 77 5.64 -1.95 3.17
CA ILE A 77 6.84 -2.17 2.35
C ILE A 77 6.68 -3.42 1.47
N VAL A 78 6.18 -4.53 2.01
CA VAL A 78 5.92 -5.75 1.23
C VAL A 78 4.90 -5.47 0.13
N GLN A 79 3.83 -4.74 0.42
CA GLN A 79 2.81 -4.41 -0.57
C GLN A 79 3.37 -3.50 -1.68
N MET A 80 4.19 -2.50 -1.32
CA MET A 80 4.93 -1.69 -2.30
C MET A 80 5.84 -2.54 -3.19
N PHE A 81 6.54 -3.50 -2.62
CA PHE A 81 7.40 -4.42 -3.37
C PHE A 81 6.61 -5.24 -4.41
N TRP A 82 5.40 -5.69 -4.07
CA TRP A 82 4.54 -6.42 -5.02
C TRP A 82 4.11 -5.55 -6.21
N TYR A 83 3.79 -4.28 -5.97
CA TYR A 83 3.50 -3.34 -7.06
C TYR A 83 4.73 -3.10 -7.95
N LEU A 84 5.91 -2.96 -7.36
CA LEU A 84 7.17 -2.82 -8.10
C LEU A 84 7.49 -4.08 -8.92
N LEU A 85 7.32 -5.27 -8.35
CA LEU A 85 7.46 -6.54 -9.07
C LEU A 85 6.50 -6.63 -10.25
N THR A 86 5.27 -6.15 -10.10
CA THR A 86 4.29 -6.16 -11.19
C THR A 86 4.70 -5.21 -12.33
N LEU A 87 5.36 -4.10 -12.02
CA LEU A 87 5.84 -3.12 -12.99
C LEU A 87 7.13 -3.55 -13.69
N PHE A 88 8.11 -4.05 -12.94
CA PHE A 88 9.47 -4.29 -13.43
C PHE A 88 9.85 -5.78 -13.57
N GLY A 89 9.09 -6.68 -12.94
CA GLY A 89 9.34 -8.12 -12.93
C GLY A 89 8.79 -8.88 -14.13
N SER A 90 8.24 -8.18 -15.13
CA SER A 90 7.72 -8.78 -16.38
C SER A 90 8.83 -9.28 -17.35
N ARG A 91 9.99 -9.71 -16.85
CA ARG A 91 11.06 -10.29 -17.65
C ARG A 91 11.36 -11.72 -17.22
#